data_AF-A0A0F3INN4-F1
#
_entry.id   AF-A0A0F3INN4-F1
#
_cell.length_a   1.000
_cell.length_b   1.000
_cell.length_c   1.000
_cell.angle_alpha   90.00
_cell.angle_beta   90.00
_cell.angle_gamma   90.00
#
_symmetry.space_group_name_H-M   'P 1'
#
loop_
_entity.id
_entity.type
_entity.pdbx_description
1 polymer ?
#
loop_
_entity_poly.entity_id
_entity_poly.type
_entity_poly.pdbx_seq_one_letter_code
_entity_poly.pdbx_strand_id
1 'polypeptide(L)'
;MNELLTIPKNAIDTLQSVEADAKLARPHAHFAHPTEVVVDPTLAKAEKLQVLETLEQDAKQLAIASDEGMTGGESTQLRDVLQAKETLELPPAEIALSVALQTLKARLPSAAGTALDGPLIGAIDALEALSAAMTAAATADTERKDYSNNPA
;
A
#
# COMPACT_ATOMS: atom_id res chain seq x y z
N MET A 1 16.83 -30.66 -29.09
CA MET A 1 15.50 -30.18 -29.53
C MET A 1 14.70 -29.93 -28.27
N ASN A 2 14.79 -28.72 -27.72
CA ASN A 2 13.98 -28.26 -26.60
C ASN A 2 13.87 -26.75 -26.77
N GLU A 3 12.83 -26.31 -27.46
CA GLU A 3 12.49 -24.89 -27.56
C GLU A 3 11.95 -24.46 -26.19
N LEU A 4 12.74 -23.70 -25.45
CA LEU A 4 12.29 -23.02 -24.24
C LEU A 4 11.36 -21.87 -24.67
N LEU A 5 10.10 -21.95 -24.24
CA LEU A 5 9.09 -20.90 -24.40
C LEU A 5 9.58 -19.61 -23.72
N THR A 6 10.18 -18.70 -24.47
CA THR A 6 10.36 -17.31 -24.04
C THR A 6 8.99 -16.64 -24.04
N ILE A 7 8.39 -16.46 -22.86
CA ILE A 7 7.14 -15.72 -22.73
C ILE A 7 7.42 -14.25 -23.08
N PRO A 8 6.74 -13.66 -24.08
CA PRO A 8 6.98 -12.28 -24.47
C PRO A 8 6.58 -11.33 -23.34
N LYS A 9 7.35 -10.26 -23.11
CA LYS A 9 7.10 -9.21 -22.10
C LYS A 9 5.66 -8.65 -22.15
N ASN A 10 5.06 -8.60 -23.33
CA ASN A 10 3.67 -8.20 -23.55
C ASN A 10 2.65 -9.12 -22.84
N ALA A 11 2.97 -10.40 -22.66
CA ALA A 11 2.12 -11.35 -21.95
C ALA A 11 2.15 -11.14 -20.42
N ILE A 12 3.26 -10.64 -19.85
CA ILE A 12 3.34 -10.33 -18.42
C ILE A 12 2.47 -9.11 -18.10
N ASP A 13 2.57 -8.05 -18.91
CA ASP A 13 1.72 -6.86 -18.76
C ASP A 13 0.23 -7.21 -18.93
N THR A 14 -0.09 -8.13 -19.85
CA THR A 14 -1.45 -8.65 -20.05
C THR A 14 -1.94 -9.45 -18.84
N LEU A 15 -1.08 -10.24 -18.18
CA LEU A 15 -1.47 -10.99 -16.98
C LEU A 15 -1.69 -10.07 -15.77
N GLN A 16 -0.88 -9.02 -15.62
CA GLN A 16 -1.04 -8.02 -14.56
C GLN A 16 -2.32 -7.20 -14.74
N SER A 17 -2.64 -6.80 -15.97
CA SER A 17 -3.90 -6.10 -16.25
C SER A 17 -5.11 -6.99 -15.99
N VAL A 18 -5.04 -8.28 -16.34
CA VAL A 18 -6.13 -9.24 -16.05
C VAL A 18 -6.33 -9.44 -14.54
N GLU A 19 -5.26 -9.44 -13.75
CA GLU A 19 -5.36 -9.52 -12.29
C GLU A 19 -5.98 -8.26 -11.68
N ALA A 20 -5.58 -7.07 -12.14
CA ALA A 20 -6.18 -5.80 -11.73
C ALA A 20 -7.67 -5.73 -12.09
N ASP A 21 -8.04 -6.15 -13.31
CA ASP A 21 -9.43 -6.21 -13.78
C ASP A 21 -10.29 -7.15 -12.91
N ALA A 22 -9.74 -8.31 -12.53
CA ALA A 22 -10.44 -9.26 -11.65
C ALA A 22 -10.68 -8.67 -10.25
N LYS A 23 -9.68 -7.98 -9.68
CA LYS A 23 -9.77 -7.29 -8.38
C LYS A 23 -10.80 -6.15 -8.40
N LEU A 24 -10.88 -5.41 -9.51
CA LEU A 24 -11.88 -4.37 -9.72
C LEU A 24 -13.30 -4.94 -9.86
N ALA A 25 -13.45 -6.06 -10.56
CA ALA A 25 -14.76 -6.69 -10.77
C ALA A 25 -15.32 -7.35 -9.51
N ARG A 26 -14.45 -7.89 -8.63
CA ARG A 26 -14.87 -8.60 -7.42
C ARG A 26 -14.02 -8.27 -6.18
N PRO A 27 -14.08 -7.03 -5.66
CA PRO A 27 -13.26 -6.60 -4.52
C PRO A 27 -13.29 -7.54 -3.31
N HIS A 28 -14.48 -7.95 -2.85
CA HIS A 28 -14.66 -8.82 -1.68
C HIS A 28 -14.10 -10.24 -1.84
N ALA A 29 -13.81 -10.68 -3.07
CA ALA A 29 -13.19 -11.99 -3.30
C ALA A 29 -11.65 -11.93 -3.16
N HIS A 30 -11.08 -10.74 -3.24
CA HIS A 30 -9.63 -10.52 -3.29
C HIS A 30 -9.09 -9.77 -2.06
N PHE A 31 -9.93 -8.97 -1.40
CA PHE A 31 -9.53 -8.17 -0.24
C PHE A 31 -10.44 -8.50 0.95
N ALA A 32 -9.82 -8.96 2.03
CA ALA A 32 -10.51 -9.16 3.30
C ALA A 32 -10.65 -7.81 4.03
N HIS A 33 -9.65 -6.94 3.89
CA HIS A 33 -9.59 -5.65 4.56
C HIS A 33 -9.30 -4.51 3.57
N PRO A 34 -9.95 -3.33 3.70
CA PRO A 34 -9.72 -2.18 2.83
C PRO A 34 -8.26 -1.71 2.79
N THR A 35 -7.50 -1.94 3.86
CA THR A 35 -6.07 -1.61 3.94
C THR A 35 -5.21 -2.42 2.97
N GLU A 36 -5.64 -3.64 2.60
CA GLU A 36 -4.93 -4.49 1.63
C GLU A 36 -4.94 -3.86 0.23
N VAL A 37 -6.04 -3.17 -0.12
CA VAL A 37 -6.16 -2.42 -1.38
C VAL A 37 -5.10 -1.31 -1.47
N VAL A 38 -4.81 -0.64 -0.36
CA VAL A 38 -3.84 0.48 -0.32
C VAL A 38 -2.43 -0.01 -0.65
N VAL A 39 -2.06 -1.19 -0.16
CA VAL A 39 -0.71 -1.75 -0.32
C VAL A 39 -0.55 -2.63 -1.54
N ASP A 40 -1.63 -2.95 -2.27
CA ASP A 40 -1.58 -3.82 -3.45
C ASP A 40 -0.70 -3.20 -4.57
N PRO A 41 0.41 -3.86 -4.98
CA PRO A 41 1.28 -3.33 -6.01
C PRO A 41 0.73 -3.51 -7.43
N THR A 42 -0.29 -4.34 -7.64
CA THR A 42 -0.88 -4.59 -8.97
C THR A 42 -1.95 -3.57 -9.33
N LEU A 43 -2.33 -2.69 -8.40
CA LEU A 43 -3.32 -1.64 -8.62
C LEU A 43 -2.66 -0.26 -8.67
N ALA A 44 -2.95 0.50 -9.72
CA ALA A 44 -2.66 1.92 -9.78
C ALA A 44 -3.54 2.69 -8.78
N LYS A 45 -3.12 3.91 -8.40
CA LYS A 45 -3.86 4.75 -7.43
C LYS A 45 -5.35 4.94 -7.81
N ALA A 46 -5.64 5.13 -9.09
CA ALA A 46 -7.01 5.30 -9.59
C ALA A 46 -7.83 4.01 -9.41
N GLU A 47 -7.23 2.85 -9.67
CA GLU A 47 -7.87 1.54 -9.51
C GLU A 47 -8.10 1.22 -8.03
N LYS A 48 -7.14 1.55 -7.15
CA LYS A 48 -7.30 1.45 -5.69
C LYS A 48 -8.49 2.27 -5.20
N LEU A 49 -8.62 3.50 -5.69
CA LEU A 49 -9.78 4.35 -5.36
C LEU A 49 -11.08 3.69 -5.84
N GLN A 50 -11.12 3.16 -7.06
CA GLN A 50 -12.31 2.51 -7.59
C GLN A 50 -12.73 1.26 -6.79
N VAL A 51 -11.76 0.44 -6.37
CA VAL A 51 -12.00 -0.69 -5.46
C VAL A 51 -12.57 -0.19 -4.14
N LEU A 52 -11.95 0.83 -3.53
CA LEU A 52 -12.41 1.39 -2.25
C LEU A 52 -13.79 2.06 -2.32
N GLU A 53 -14.14 2.71 -3.43
CA GLU A 53 -15.50 3.25 -3.65
C GLU A 53 -16.55 2.14 -3.66
N THR A 54 -16.24 1.02 -4.31
CA THR A 54 -17.14 -0.15 -4.34
C THR A 54 -17.32 -0.71 -2.93
N LEU A 55 -16.21 -0.91 -2.19
CA LEU A 55 -16.26 -1.37 -0.81
C LEU A 55 -17.01 -0.40 0.12
N GLU A 56 -16.90 0.91 -0.11
CA GLU A 56 -17.61 1.93 0.65
C GLU A 56 -19.12 1.83 0.45
N GLN A 57 -19.57 1.70 -0.81
CA GLN A 57 -20.97 1.56 -1.14
C GLN A 57 -21.58 0.32 -0.47
N ASP A 58 -20.88 -0.82 -0.54
CA ASP A 58 -21.33 -2.06 0.07
C ASP A 58 -21.37 -1.94 1.61
N ALA A 59 -20.34 -1.32 2.22
CA ALA A 59 -20.30 -1.09 3.66
C ALA A 59 -21.42 -0.15 4.14
N LYS A 60 -21.80 0.87 3.34
CA LYS A 60 -22.97 1.73 3.62
C LYS A 60 -24.28 0.96 3.55
N GLN A 61 -24.47 0.13 2.53
CA GLN A 61 -25.67 -0.69 2.39
C GLN A 61 -25.81 -1.68 3.54
N LEU A 62 -24.72 -2.32 3.95
CA LEU A 62 -24.68 -3.16 5.14
C LEU A 62 -25.05 -2.36 6.40
N ALA A 63 -24.60 -1.10 6.51
CA ALA A 63 -24.87 -0.28 7.70
C ALA A 63 -26.35 0.07 7.82
N ILE A 64 -26.99 0.40 6.70
CA ILE A 64 -28.44 0.62 6.63
C ILE A 64 -29.19 -0.66 7.01
N ALA A 65 -28.78 -1.82 6.47
CA ALA A 65 -29.40 -3.10 6.80
C ALA A 65 -29.20 -3.48 8.29
N SER A 66 -28.04 -3.17 8.87
CA SER A 66 -27.78 -3.34 10.31
C SER A 66 -28.71 -2.48 11.16
N ASP A 67 -28.93 -1.23 10.75
CA ASP A 67 -29.80 -0.28 11.47
C ASP A 67 -31.29 -0.66 11.35
N GLU A 68 -31.68 -1.29 10.24
CA GLU A 68 -33.02 -1.88 10.03
C GLU A 68 -33.22 -3.23 10.75
N GLY A 69 -32.24 -3.69 11.54
CA GLY A 69 -32.32 -4.91 12.35
C GLY A 69 -32.16 -6.21 11.55
N MET A 70 -31.62 -6.13 10.32
CA MET A 70 -31.45 -7.29 9.44
C MET A 70 -30.10 -8.01 9.62
N THR A 71 -29.13 -7.40 10.31
CA THR A 71 -27.83 -8.02 10.57
C THR A 71 -27.52 -7.98 12.08
N GLY A 72 -27.00 -9.08 12.60
CA GLY A 72 -26.79 -9.29 14.04
C GLY A 72 -25.60 -8.53 14.64
N GLY A 73 -25.46 -7.23 14.35
CA GLY A 73 -24.47 -6.36 15.00
C GLY A 73 -23.03 -6.49 14.50
N GLU A 74 -22.80 -7.08 13.32
CA GLU A 74 -21.46 -7.05 12.70
C GLU A 74 -21.09 -5.61 12.31
N SER A 75 -19.86 -5.19 12.66
CA SER A 75 -19.36 -3.86 12.33
C SER A 75 -19.22 -3.74 10.82
N THR A 76 -19.80 -2.70 10.24
CA THR A 76 -19.55 -2.38 8.84
C THR A 76 -18.11 -1.90 8.71
N GLN A 77 -17.37 -2.44 7.73
CA GLN A 77 -15.98 -2.02 7.45
C GLN A 77 -15.88 -0.57 6.94
N LEU A 78 -16.96 0.21 7.03
CA LEU A 78 -17.09 1.56 6.49
C LEU A 78 -15.99 2.49 7.03
N ARG A 79 -15.70 2.43 8.33
CA ARG A 79 -14.64 3.24 8.93
C ARG A 79 -13.27 2.93 8.32
N ASP A 80 -12.98 1.65 8.13
CA ASP A 80 -11.69 1.19 7.63
C ASP A 80 -11.53 1.51 6.13
N VAL A 81 -12.62 1.46 5.36
CA VAL A 81 -12.64 1.94 3.97
C VAL A 81 -12.34 3.43 3.88
N LEU A 82 -12.99 4.26 4.72
CA LEU A 82 -12.75 5.70 4.73
C LEU A 82 -11.30 6.04 5.11
N GLN A 83 -10.73 5.34 6.10
CA GLN A 83 -9.33 5.49 6.47
C GLN A 83 -8.37 5.07 5.34
N ALA A 84 -8.70 3.99 4.62
CA ALA A 84 -7.92 3.54 3.47
C ALA A 84 -7.92 4.59 2.34
N LYS A 85 -9.07 5.24 2.08
CA LYS A 85 -9.17 6.33 1.10
C LYS A 85 -8.34 7.54 1.50
N GLU A 86 -8.43 7.98 2.76
CA GLU A 86 -7.62 9.06 3.30
C GLU A 86 -6.12 8.77 3.14
N THR A 87 -5.71 7.52 3.37
CA THR A 87 -4.32 7.07 3.18
C THR A 87 -3.84 7.24 1.73
N LEU A 88 -4.71 7.08 0.73
CA LEU A 88 -4.36 7.34 -0.67
C LEU A 88 -4.24 8.83 -1.00
N GLU A 89 -4.86 9.71 -0.22
CA GLU A 89 -4.74 11.16 -0.36
C GLU A 89 -3.47 11.71 0.30
N LEU A 90 -2.89 10.96 1.23
CA LEU A 90 -1.61 11.31 1.83
C LEU A 90 -0.50 11.39 0.78
N PRO A 91 0.51 12.26 1.00
CA PRO A 91 1.70 12.28 0.17
C PRO A 91 2.33 10.87 0.12
N PRO A 92 3.00 10.51 -1.00
CA PRO A 92 3.73 9.26 -1.11
C PRO A 92 4.52 8.96 0.16
N ALA A 93 4.53 7.69 0.60
CA ALA A 93 5.13 7.29 1.87
C ALA A 93 6.59 7.78 2.03
N GLU A 94 7.35 7.82 0.93
CA GLU A 94 8.70 8.37 0.87
C GLU A 94 8.75 9.87 1.24
N ILE A 95 7.82 10.66 0.70
CA ILE A 95 7.68 12.08 1.04
C ILE A 95 7.25 12.24 2.50
N ALA A 96 6.27 11.46 2.97
CA ALA A 96 5.83 11.50 4.36
C ALA A 96 6.97 11.17 5.34
N LEU A 97 7.77 10.13 5.04
CA LEU A 97 8.89 9.69 5.85
C LEU A 97 10.01 10.74 5.87
N SER A 98 10.32 11.35 4.73
CA SER A 98 11.32 12.44 4.67
C SER A 98 10.90 13.65 5.52
N VAL A 99 9.63 14.03 5.49
CA VAL A 99 9.09 15.14 6.32
C VAL A 99 9.18 14.78 7.81
N ALA A 100 8.83 13.54 8.18
CA ALA A 100 8.95 13.07 9.55
C ALA A 100 10.41 13.12 10.03
N LEU A 101 11.36 12.58 9.24
CA LEU A 101 12.79 12.63 9.54
C LEU A 101 13.31 14.06 9.69
N GLN A 102 12.95 14.95 8.77
CA GLN A 102 13.36 16.36 8.82
C GLN A 102 12.82 17.06 10.07
N THR A 103 11.59 16.74 10.46
CA THR A 103 10.96 17.28 11.67
C THR A 103 11.67 16.81 12.94
N LEU A 104 12.02 15.52 13.02
CA LEU A 104 12.74 14.96 14.17
C LEU A 104 14.16 15.53 14.26
N LYS A 105 14.90 15.59 13.15
CA LYS A 105 16.24 16.19 13.08
C LYS A 105 16.25 17.66 13.52
N ALA A 106 15.25 18.43 13.12
CA ALA A 106 15.13 19.84 13.53
C ALA A 106 14.89 20.00 15.05
N ARG A 107 14.31 18.99 15.72
CA ARG A 107 14.07 18.99 17.17
C ARG A 107 15.26 18.48 17.97
N LEU A 108 16.23 17.81 17.34
CA LEU A 108 17.39 17.24 18.00
C LEU A 108 18.20 18.25 18.83
N PRO A 109 18.53 19.46 18.32
CA PRO A 109 19.30 20.43 19.10
C PRO A 109 18.57 20.88 20.38
N SER A 110 17.24 20.96 20.33
CA SER A 110 16.41 21.37 21.46
C SER A 110 16.14 20.24 22.47
N ALA A 111 16.36 18.99 22.06
CA ALA A 111 16.19 17.82 22.92
C ALA A 111 17.49 17.44 23.67
N ALA A 112 18.63 18.03 23.29
CA ALA A 112 19.93 17.74 23.88
C ALA A 112 19.92 17.90 25.41
N GLY A 113 20.33 16.87 26.13
CA GLY A 113 20.35 16.86 27.60
C GLY A 113 18.97 16.76 28.27
N THR A 114 17.90 16.59 27.50
CA THR A 114 16.55 16.27 28.03
C THR A 114 16.33 14.76 28.06
N ALA A 115 15.25 14.30 28.71
CA ALA A 115 14.84 12.89 28.68
C ALA A 115 14.50 12.36 27.27
N LEU A 116 14.33 13.25 26.29
CA LEU A 116 14.01 12.90 24.90
C LEU A 116 15.24 12.75 24.01
N ASP A 117 16.44 13.09 24.48
CA ASP A 117 17.68 13.07 23.68
C ASP A 117 17.96 11.68 23.05
N GLY A 118 18.07 10.65 23.90
CA GLY A 118 18.28 9.26 23.46
C GLY A 118 17.14 8.70 22.60
N PRO A 119 15.86 8.79 23.03
CA PRO A 119 14.74 8.33 22.22
C PRO A 119 14.62 9.01 20.86
N LEU A 120 14.93 10.31 20.76
CA LEU A 120 14.86 11.05 19.51
C LEU A 120 15.96 10.62 18.53
N ILE A 121 17.19 10.40 19.02
CA ILE A 121 18.30 9.84 18.21
C ILE A 121 17.92 8.45 17.69
N GLY A 122 17.46 7.56 18.59
CA GLY A 122 17.07 6.21 18.19
C GLY A 122 15.93 6.16 17.17
N ALA A 123 14.96 7.07 17.27
CA ALA A 123 13.88 7.19 16.29
C ALA A 123 14.40 7.65 14.92
N ILE A 124 15.33 8.59 14.87
CA ILE A 124 15.95 9.05 13.62
C ILE A 124 16.71 7.89 12.96
N ASP A 125 17.58 7.20 13.70
CA ASP A 125 18.39 6.09 13.18
C ASP A 125 17.51 4.96 12.62
N ALA A 126 16.44 4.60 13.35
CA ALA A 126 15.52 3.55 12.92
C ALA A 126 14.78 3.91 11.62
N LEU A 127 14.32 5.16 11.51
CA LEU A 127 13.61 5.63 10.32
C LEU A 127 14.55 5.77 9.10
N GLU A 128 15.81 6.16 9.29
CA GLU A 128 16.81 6.17 8.23
C GLU A 128 17.14 4.77 7.72
N ALA A 129 17.33 3.80 8.64
CA ALA A 129 17.54 2.41 8.28
C ALA A 129 16.34 1.83 7.51
N LEU A 130 15.12 2.16 7.92
CA LEU A 130 13.90 1.74 7.24
C LEU A 130 13.80 2.34 5.83
N SER A 131 14.10 3.63 5.67
CA SER A 131 14.12 4.29 4.37
C SER A 131 15.10 3.60 3.41
N ALA A 132 16.33 3.35 3.88
CA ALA A 132 17.34 2.64 3.08
C ALA A 132 16.90 1.23 2.69
N ALA A 133 16.26 0.49 3.61
CA ALA A 133 15.73 -0.84 3.33
C ALA A 133 14.59 -0.81 2.30
N MET A 134 13.71 0.18 2.36
CA MET A 134 12.63 0.36 1.38
C MET A 134 13.17 0.68 -0.01
N THR A 135 14.17 1.56 -0.12
CA THR A 135 14.84 1.82 -1.40
C THR A 135 15.50 0.56 -1.95
N ALA A 136 16.21 -0.21 -1.11
CA ALA A 136 16.85 -1.46 -1.51
C ALA A 136 15.84 -2.53 -1.97
N ALA A 137 14.67 -2.61 -1.31
CA ALA A 137 13.59 -3.50 -1.73
C ALA A 137 13.00 -3.08 -3.10
N ALA A 138 12.81 -1.78 -3.33
CA ALA A 138 12.33 -1.25 -4.61
C ALA A 138 13.34 -1.49 -5.75
N THR A 139 14.64 -1.35 -5.50
CA THR A 139 15.68 -1.66 -6.51
C THR A 139 15.78 -3.16 -6.79
N ALA A 140 15.61 -4.02 -5.78
CA ALA A 140 15.63 -5.47 -5.97
C ALA A 140 14.44 -5.99 -6.80
N ASP A 141 13.27 -5.38 -6.66
CA ASP A 141 12.12 -5.67 -7.53
C ASP A 141 12.29 -5.13 -8.96
N THR A 142 13.13 -4.12 -9.14
CA THR A 142 13.50 -3.60 -10.46
C THR A 142 14.57 -4.51 -11.12
N GLU A 143 15.60 -4.91 -10.38
CA GLU A 143 16.64 -5.83 -10.87
C GLU A 143 16.10 -7.23 -11.17
N ARG A 144 15.14 -7.75 -10.41
CA ARG A 144 14.46 -9.02 -10.76
C ARG A 144 13.73 -8.95 -12.11
N LYS A 145 13.21 -7.77 -12.49
CA LYS A 145 12.60 -7.55 -13.81
C LYS A 145 13.64 -7.41 -14.93
N ASP A 146 14.84 -6.94 -14.59
CA ASP A 146 15.92 -6.69 -15.56
C ASP A 146 16.81 -7.93 -15.82
N TYR A 147 17.05 -8.78 -14.82
CA TYR A 147 17.73 -10.07 -15.01
C TYR A 147 16.96 -11.07 -15.88
N SER A 148 15.66 -10.83 -16.12
CA SER A 148 14.89 -11.59 -17.11
C SER A 148 15.11 -11.12 -18.56
N ASN A 149 15.85 -10.03 -18.81
CA ASN A 149 15.97 -9.39 -20.13
C ASN A 149 17.39 -9.42 -20.75
N ASN A 150 18.36 -10.17 -20.21
CA ASN A 150 19.68 -10.25 -20.84
C ASN A 150 20.15 -11.71 -21.04
N PRO A 151 20.16 -12.24 -22.29
CA PRO A 151 20.75 -13.54 -22.56
C PRO A 151 22.29 -13.43 -22.60
N ALA A 152 22.95 -14.35 -21.90
CA ALA A 152 24.37 -14.66 -22.09
C ALA A 152 24.56 -15.56 -23.32
#